data_AF-A0A553RN67-F1
#
_entry.id   AF-A0A553RN67-F1
#
_cell.length_a   1.000
_cell.length_b   1.000
_cell.length_c   1.000
_cell.angle_alpha   90.00
_cell.angle_beta   90.00
_cell.angle_gamma   90.00
#
_symmetry.space_group_name_H-M   'P 1'
#
loop_
_entity.id
_entity.type
_entity.pdbx_description
1 polymer ?
#
loop_
_entity_poly.entity_id
_entity_poly.type
_entity_poly.pdbx_seq_one_letter_code
_entity_poly.pdbx_strand_id
1 'polypeptide(L)'
;MGQLYDLLHLIWKTYHFSPKSVRELRVIGADLGVNVLMPSGVKGTRWLPHVSRALETFLKPGQFTAVKKSMEDATFVAFCHFIADMFSGISKFSLLLQRNEIILPQAVCNLEKLLVTTEAMVARPKPNGKLSEFLADMRLQRRQQQDDRESASESDTTKAVKCFKIFNHDSWPENQEDLVDHGADDLAFLLDHFSTVLRRNGVSTELAKEEFVGLKLLIARMFKDKTYLSLWELMMTREPYCSEYKNILHLVHIMLVLPVSAAVCERGFSAQKRIKSDSRASLHSDTVEDLIRISVEGPSLEDFDARESVARWFSQGQRSRRPNYGSWPSEGHVTAMEDSP
;
A
#
# COMPACT_ATOMS: atom_id res chain seq x y z
N MET A 1 15.24 11.26 20.61
CA MET A 1 15.29 12.75 20.59
C MET A 1 15.88 13.33 19.31
N GLY A 2 17.04 12.85 18.80
CA GLY A 2 17.62 13.34 17.53
C GLY A 2 16.65 13.28 16.34
N GLN A 3 16.04 12.12 16.11
CA GLN A 3 15.04 11.93 15.03
C GLN A 3 13.85 12.90 15.10
N LEU A 4 13.36 13.22 16.31
CA LEU A 4 12.28 14.19 16.49
C LEU A 4 12.73 15.61 16.14
N TYR A 5 13.95 15.98 16.54
CA TYR A 5 14.53 17.28 16.24
C TYR A 5 14.69 17.47 14.73
N ASP A 6 15.25 16.47 14.05
CA ASP A 6 15.48 16.49 12.60
C ASP A 6 14.17 16.57 11.84
N LEU A 7 13.15 15.81 12.26
CA LEU A 7 11.81 15.85 11.68
C LEU A 7 11.19 17.25 11.81
N LEU A 8 11.15 17.81 13.02
CA LEU A 8 10.59 19.15 13.25
C LEU A 8 11.38 20.22 12.48
N HIS A 9 12.71 20.07 12.37
CA HIS A 9 13.54 20.96 11.58
C HIS A 9 13.25 20.85 10.08
N LEU A 10 13.06 19.64 9.57
CA LEU A 10 12.71 19.37 8.18
C LEU A 10 11.35 19.95 7.83
N ILE A 11 10.32 19.71 8.66
CA ILE A 11 8.97 20.28 8.48
C ILE A 11 9.06 21.80 8.44
N TRP A 12 9.77 22.41 9.40
CA TRP A 12 9.98 23.86 9.38
C TRP A 12 10.66 24.32 8.10
N LYS A 13 11.77 23.70 7.69
CA LYS A 13 12.51 24.07 6.48
C LYS A 13 11.61 23.98 5.23
N THR A 14 10.84 22.90 5.10
CA THR A 14 9.96 22.66 3.96
C THR A 14 8.91 23.77 3.81
N TYR A 15 8.20 24.13 4.88
CA TYR A 15 7.12 25.13 4.79
C TYR A 15 7.60 26.57 5.02
N HIS A 16 8.78 26.78 5.60
CA HIS A 16 9.32 28.13 5.76
C HIS A 16 9.90 28.68 4.44
N PHE A 17 10.58 27.82 3.67
CA PHE A 17 11.27 28.23 2.44
C PHE A 17 10.49 27.93 1.14
N SER A 18 9.37 27.21 1.19
CA SER A 18 8.55 26.88 0.01
C SER A 18 7.17 27.53 0.06
N PRO A 19 6.96 28.69 -0.60
CA PRO A 19 5.64 29.31 -0.73
C PRO A 19 4.61 28.39 -1.39
N LYS A 20 5.05 27.51 -2.31
CA LYS A 20 4.19 26.50 -2.96
C LYS A 20 3.65 25.49 -1.94
N SER A 21 4.53 24.91 -1.13
CA SER A 21 4.13 23.94 -0.10
C SER A 21 3.23 24.56 0.96
N VAL A 22 3.41 25.84 1.30
CA VAL A 22 2.50 26.58 2.18
C VAL A 22 1.13 26.77 1.56
N ARG A 23 1.08 27.13 0.27
CA ARG A 23 -0.19 27.29 -0.45
C ARG A 23 -0.96 25.97 -0.46
N GLU A 24 -0.32 24.88 -0.84
CA GLU A 24 -0.92 23.54 -0.84
C GLU A 24 -1.44 23.15 0.55
N LEU A 25 -0.64 23.38 1.60
CA LEU A 25 -1.05 23.09 2.98
C LEU A 25 -2.28 23.90 3.40
N ARG A 26 -2.34 25.20 3.03
CA ARG A 26 -3.50 26.05 3.33
C ARG A 26 -4.76 25.64 2.57
N VAL A 27 -4.63 25.18 1.31
CA VAL A 27 -5.78 24.63 0.57
C VAL A 27 -6.32 23.40 1.29
N ILE A 28 -5.47 22.45 1.65
CA ILE A 28 -5.87 21.25 2.39
C ILE A 28 -6.50 21.63 3.74
N GLY A 29 -5.94 22.60 4.46
CA GLY A 29 -6.51 23.07 5.71
C GLY A 29 -7.89 23.71 5.53
N ALA A 30 -8.09 24.50 4.47
CA ALA A 30 -9.39 25.07 4.14
C ALA A 30 -10.44 23.99 3.84
N ASP A 31 -10.06 22.97 3.05
CA ASP A 31 -10.94 21.84 2.72
C ASP A 31 -11.31 21.01 3.97
N LEU A 32 -10.40 20.91 4.94
CA LEU A 32 -10.63 20.21 6.21
C LEU A 32 -11.28 21.07 7.30
N GLY A 33 -11.53 22.37 7.04
CA GLY A 33 -12.06 23.30 8.03
C GLY A 33 -11.08 23.59 9.20
N VAL A 34 -9.78 23.40 8.99
CA VAL A 34 -8.74 23.56 10.01
C VAL A 34 -7.87 24.78 9.72
N ASN A 35 -7.65 25.61 10.75
CA ASN A 35 -6.72 26.73 10.66
C ASN A 35 -5.26 26.24 10.67
N VAL A 36 -4.57 26.38 9.54
CA VAL A 36 -3.18 25.95 9.37
C VAL A 36 -2.23 26.93 10.06
N LEU A 37 -1.55 26.48 11.11
CA LEU A 37 -0.47 27.27 11.71
C LEU A 37 0.85 26.99 11.02
N MET A 38 1.69 28.02 10.94
CA MET A 38 3.03 27.89 10.39
C MET A 38 3.93 27.09 11.35
N PRO A 39 4.74 26.12 10.85
CA PRO A 39 5.72 25.45 11.68
C PRO A 39 6.66 26.45 12.35
N SER A 40 7.05 26.15 13.58
CA SER A 40 8.04 26.94 14.33
C SER A 40 9.43 26.34 14.17
N GLY A 41 10.46 27.20 14.11
CA GLY A 41 11.84 26.75 14.06
C GLY A 41 12.29 26.14 15.39
N VAL A 42 12.96 24.98 15.32
CA VAL A 42 13.56 24.30 16.48
C VAL A 42 14.94 24.84 16.89
N LYS A 43 15.49 25.77 16.12
CA LYS A 43 16.76 26.45 16.40
C LYS A 43 16.52 27.73 17.22
N GLY A 44 17.31 27.94 18.27
CA GLY A 44 17.26 29.15 19.08
C GLY A 44 18.13 29.05 20.34
N THR A 45 18.31 30.17 21.03
CA THR A 45 19.14 30.28 22.26
C THR A 45 18.55 29.50 23.45
N ARG A 46 17.26 29.17 23.41
CA ARG A 46 16.56 28.37 24.44
C ARG A 46 15.97 27.11 23.83
N TRP A 47 16.74 26.02 23.83
CA TRP A 47 16.37 24.80 23.09
C TRP A 47 14.97 24.26 23.44
N LEU A 48 14.63 24.12 24.73
CA LEU A 48 13.40 23.46 25.18
C LEU A 48 12.13 24.22 24.75
N PRO A 49 12.00 25.54 24.97
CA PRO A 49 10.86 26.31 24.46
C PRO A 49 10.67 26.20 22.94
N HIS A 50 11.76 26.21 22.16
CA HIS A 50 11.70 26.12 20.71
C HIS A 50 11.20 24.74 20.23
N VAL A 51 11.75 23.66 20.79
CA VAL A 51 11.32 22.29 20.45
C VAL A 51 9.89 22.02 20.93
N SER A 52 9.53 22.47 22.13
CA SER A 52 8.18 22.32 22.68
C SER A 52 7.14 22.98 21.77
N ARG A 53 7.35 24.24 21.38
CA ARG A 53 6.41 24.96 20.49
C ARG A 53 6.29 24.30 19.11
N ALA A 54 7.40 23.85 18.53
CA ALA A 54 7.39 23.15 17.25
C ALA A 54 6.62 21.83 17.35
N LEU A 55 6.82 21.05 18.42
CA LEU A 55 6.12 19.81 18.69
C LEU A 55 4.61 20.03 18.91
N GLU A 56 4.23 21.04 19.68
CA GLU A 56 2.82 21.37 19.90
C GLU A 56 2.11 21.79 18.62
N THR A 57 2.80 22.54 17.76
CA THR A 57 2.31 22.92 16.44
C THR A 57 2.15 21.69 15.55
N PHE A 58 3.11 20.75 15.60
CA PHE A 58 3.08 19.52 14.84
C PHE A 58 1.91 18.59 15.22
N LEU A 59 1.59 18.49 16.51
CA LEU A 59 0.58 17.58 17.03
C LEU A 59 -0.87 18.06 16.88
N LYS A 60 -1.10 19.29 16.39
CA LYS A 60 -2.46 19.81 16.24
C LYS A 60 -3.25 19.07 15.16
N PRO A 61 -4.55 18.78 15.40
CA PRO A 61 -5.39 18.09 14.43
C PRO A 61 -5.41 18.80 13.08
N GLY A 62 -5.39 18.03 11.98
CA GLY A 62 -5.52 18.56 10.61
C GLY A 62 -4.29 19.28 10.05
N GLN A 63 -3.25 19.54 10.85
CA GLN A 63 -2.22 20.49 10.48
C GLN A 63 -1.10 19.92 9.59
N PHE A 64 -0.75 18.64 9.76
CA PHE A 64 0.25 17.95 8.94
C PHE A 64 -0.24 16.55 8.56
N THR A 65 -1.50 16.43 8.15
CA THR A 65 -2.17 15.15 7.85
C THR A 65 -1.42 14.31 6.84
N ALA A 66 -0.81 14.91 5.81
CA ALA A 66 0.02 14.20 4.82
C ALA A 66 1.31 13.61 5.45
N VAL A 67 1.97 14.35 6.34
CA VAL A 67 3.15 13.87 7.07
C VAL A 67 2.74 12.79 8.08
N LYS A 68 1.61 12.97 8.77
CA LYS A 68 1.02 11.99 9.68
C LYS A 68 0.62 10.69 8.97
N LYS A 69 0.16 10.76 7.71
CA LYS A 69 -0.16 9.60 6.85
C LYS A 69 1.10 8.89 6.33
N SER A 70 2.15 9.65 6.05
CA SER A 70 3.48 9.14 5.65
C SER A 70 4.29 8.58 6.83
N MET A 71 3.87 8.86 8.07
CA MET A 71 4.48 8.29 9.26
C MET A 71 3.85 6.93 9.53
N GLU A 72 4.48 5.90 9.00
CA GLU A 72 4.00 4.51 8.98
C GLU A 72 3.91 3.85 10.37
N ASP A 73 4.34 4.52 11.45
CA ASP A 73 4.35 3.94 12.79
C ASP A 73 3.55 4.78 13.82
N ALA A 74 2.40 4.23 14.23
CA ALA A 74 1.58 4.77 15.31
C ALA A 74 2.37 4.92 16.64
N THR A 75 3.42 4.12 16.84
CA THR A 75 4.30 4.18 18.00
C THR A 75 5.11 5.46 18.04
N PHE A 76 5.61 5.94 16.89
CA PHE A 76 6.33 7.20 16.82
C PHE A 76 5.40 8.40 17.10
N VAL A 77 4.16 8.37 16.59
CA VAL A 77 3.17 9.41 16.88
C VAL A 77 2.82 9.41 18.37
N ALA A 78 2.64 8.24 18.98
CA ALA A 78 2.46 8.12 20.43
C ALA A 78 3.67 8.68 21.21
N PHE A 79 4.89 8.38 20.77
CA PHE A 79 6.13 8.94 21.34
C PHE A 79 6.15 10.48 21.27
N CYS A 80 5.69 11.08 20.18
CA CYS A 80 5.60 12.54 20.07
C CYS A 80 4.64 13.14 21.12
N HIS A 81 3.48 12.50 21.35
CA HIS A 81 2.53 12.94 22.38
C HIS A 81 3.11 12.75 23.81
N PHE A 82 3.85 11.66 24.05
CA PHE A 82 4.59 11.44 25.30
C PHE A 82 5.60 12.56 25.57
N ILE A 83 6.45 12.90 24.59
CA ILE A 83 7.44 13.98 24.73
C ILE A 83 6.76 15.32 25.00
N ALA A 84 5.61 15.60 24.39
CA ALA A 84 4.85 16.82 24.65
C ALA A 84 4.35 16.89 26.09
N ASP A 85 3.86 15.76 26.65
CA ASP A 85 3.43 15.68 28.05
C ASP A 85 4.59 15.87 29.04
N MET A 86 5.77 15.30 28.74
CA MET A 86 6.99 15.51 29.53
C MET A 86 7.45 16.97 29.47
N PHE A 87 7.52 17.56 28.28
CA PHE A 87 7.93 18.96 28.09
C PHE A 87 6.98 19.94 28.77
N SER A 88 5.68 19.64 28.82
CA SER A 88 4.72 20.42 29.61
C SER A 88 5.09 20.45 31.09
N GLY A 89 5.49 19.29 31.66
CA GLY A 89 5.96 19.21 33.05
C GLY A 89 7.22 20.02 33.30
N ILE A 90 8.24 19.84 32.46
CA ILE A 90 9.53 20.55 32.58
C ILE A 90 9.35 22.06 32.39
N SER A 91 8.48 22.49 31.46
CA SER A 91 8.22 23.91 31.20
C SER A 91 7.58 24.59 32.41
N LYS A 92 6.64 23.92 33.11
CA LYS A 92 6.04 24.46 34.34
C LYS A 92 7.08 24.67 35.45
N PHE A 93 7.99 23.70 35.62
CA PHE A 93 9.08 23.82 36.57
C PHE A 93 10.06 24.93 36.17
N SER A 94 10.44 25.01 34.89
CA SER A 94 11.32 26.07 34.37
C SER A 94 10.74 27.47 34.57
N LEU A 95 9.43 27.67 34.36
CA LEU A 95 8.76 28.95 34.61
C LEU A 95 8.70 29.30 36.10
N LEU A 96 8.55 28.31 36.97
CA LEU A 96 8.59 28.51 38.41
C LEU A 96 9.98 29.00 38.87
N LEU A 97 11.06 28.41 38.34
CA LEU A 97 12.43 28.85 38.62
C LEU A 97 12.77 30.27 38.10
N GLN A 98 11.98 30.79 37.16
CA GLN A 98 12.16 32.15 36.62
C GLN A 98 11.48 33.24 37.47
N ARG A 99 10.77 32.87 38.55
CA ARG A 99 10.12 33.84 39.44
C ARG A 99 11.14 34.44 40.40
N ASN A 100 11.09 35.76 40.59
CA ASN A 100 12.00 36.48 41.50
C ASN A 100 11.81 36.14 42.99
N GLU A 101 10.64 35.58 43.36
CA GLU A 101 10.26 35.33 44.76
C GLU A 101 10.24 33.84 45.14
N ILE A 102 10.96 32.99 44.39
CA ILE A 102 10.98 31.55 44.67
C ILE A 102 11.84 31.22 45.90
N ILE A 103 11.26 30.50 46.86
CA ILE A 103 11.99 29.96 48.02
C ILE A 103 12.49 28.54 47.75
N LEU A 104 13.63 28.16 48.36
CA LEU A 104 14.25 26.84 48.18
C LEU A 104 13.28 25.67 48.44
N PRO A 105 12.46 25.65 49.52
CA PRO A 105 11.50 24.56 49.74
C PRO A 105 10.47 24.41 48.62
N GLN A 106 10.06 25.52 48.00
CA GLN A 106 9.13 25.51 46.88
C GLN A 106 9.79 24.95 45.61
N ALA A 107 11.07 25.28 45.36
CA ALA A 107 11.82 24.71 44.25
C ALA A 107 12.00 23.18 44.42
N VAL A 108 12.43 22.74 45.60
CA VAL A 108 12.64 21.30 45.91
C VAL A 108 11.34 20.51 45.79
N CYS A 109 10.26 20.98 46.43
CA CYS A 109 8.95 20.31 46.37
C CYS A 109 8.42 20.17 44.93
N ASN A 110 8.63 21.18 44.07
CA ASN A 110 8.18 21.09 42.67
C ASN A 110 9.10 20.21 41.81
N LEU A 111 10.39 20.10 42.14
CA LEU A 111 11.31 19.18 41.49
C LEU A 111 10.95 17.72 41.80
N GLU A 112 10.69 17.41 43.07
CA GLU A 112 10.23 16.08 43.50
C GLU A 112 8.92 15.69 42.81
N LYS A 113 7.95 16.62 42.74
CA LYS A 113 6.69 16.40 42.00
C LYS A 113 6.92 16.13 40.52
N LEU A 114 7.83 16.86 39.88
CA LEU A 114 8.18 16.64 38.47
C LEU A 114 8.79 15.24 38.29
N LEU A 115 9.69 14.83 39.17
CA LEU A 115 10.37 13.53 39.12
C LEU A 115 9.35 12.39 39.24
N VAL A 116 8.53 12.39 40.28
CA VAL A 116 7.47 11.39 40.50
C VAL A 116 6.51 11.31 39.32
N THR A 117 6.12 12.48 38.77
CA THR A 117 5.22 12.51 37.60
C THR A 117 5.89 11.91 36.36
N THR A 118 7.18 12.20 36.15
CA THR A 118 7.93 11.72 34.98
C THR A 118 8.19 10.22 35.06
N GLU A 119 8.50 9.70 36.26
CA GLU A 119 8.64 8.26 36.50
C GLU A 119 7.32 7.52 36.28
N ALA A 120 6.21 8.06 36.76
CA ALA A 120 4.89 7.48 36.54
C ALA A 120 4.52 7.40 35.05
N MET A 121 4.97 8.38 34.23
CA MET A 121 4.73 8.43 32.79
C MET A 121 5.36 7.27 32.01
N VAL A 122 6.37 6.58 32.58
CA VAL A 122 6.97 5.38 31.97
C VAL A 122 5.99 4.21 31.97
N ALA A 123 5.18 4.09 33.02
CA ALA A 123 4.24 2.99 33.18
C ALA A 123 2.83 3.32 32.64
N ARG A 124 2.39 4.57 32.79
CA ARG A 124 1.03 5.00 32.39
C ARG A 124 1.04 6.42 31.81
N PRO A 125 0.26 6.69 30.75
CA PRO A 125 0.10 8.04 30.24
C PRO A 125 -0.35 9.01 31.33
N LYS A 126 0.13 10.25 31.25
CA LYS A 126 -0.32 11.33 32.14
C LYS A 126 -1.85 11.45 32.08
N PRO A 127 -2.56 11.47 33.22
CA PRO A 127 -3.99 11.73 33.25
C PRO A 127 -4.31 13.07 32.57
N ASN A 128 -5.29 13.08 31.66
CA ASN A 128 -5.64 14.24 30.83
C ASN A 128 -4.44 14.83 30.06
N GLY A 129 -3.47 13.98 29.73
CA GLY A 129 -2.33 14.30 28.87
C GLY A 129 -2.63 14.02 27.41
N LYS A 130 -1.83 14.61 26.53
CA LYS A 130 -1.96 14.47 25.07
C LYS A 130 -1.83 13.01 24.62
N LEU A 131 -0.98 12.22 25.28
CA LEU A 131 -0.86 10.79 24.97
C LEU A 131 -2.13 10.01 25.37
N SER A 132 -2.73 10.35 26.51
CA SER A 132 -3.95 9.71 26.98
C SER A 132 -5.12 9.96 26.02
N GLU A 133 -5.27 11.21 25.57
CA GLU A 133 -6.27 11.61 24.57
C GLU A 133 -6.05 10.89 23.24
N PHE A 134 -4.81 10.90 22.71
CA PHE A 134 -4.47 10.20 21.48
C PHE A 134 -4.79 8.70 21.51
N LEU A 135 -4.46 8.01 22.62
CA LEU A 135 -4.76 6.60 22.77
C LEU A 135 -6.27 6.32 22.89
N ALA A 136 -7.03 7.24 23.48
CA ALA A 136 -8.49 7.15 23.52
C ALA A 136 -9.09 7.32 22.11
N ASP A 137 -8.65 8.32 21.36
CA ASP A 137 -9.07 8.56 19.97
C ASP A 137 -8.76 7.35 19.08
N MET A 138 -7.56 6.78 19.19
CA MET A 138 -7.19 5.57 18.43
C MET A 138 -8.07 4.36 18.75
N ARG A 139 -8.55 4.23 20.00
CA ARG A 139 -9.48 3.16 20.40
C ARG A 139 -10.88 3.42 19.84
N LEU A 140 -11.34 4.67 19.87
CA LEU A 140 -12.62 5.08 19.30
C LEU A 140 -12.65 4.88 17.79
N GLN A 141 -11.58 5.27 17.08
CA GLN A 141 -11.43 5.05 15.65
C GLN A 141 -11.44 3.57 15.27
N ARG A 142 -10.81 2.70 16.08
CA ARG A 142 -10.91 1.24 15.86
C ARG A 142 -12.32 0.70 16.07
N ARG A 143 -13.05 1.20 17.07
CA ARG A 143 -14.46 0.82 17.29
C ARG A 143 -15.34 1.31 16.15
N GLN A 144 -15.18 2.57 15.73
CA GLN A 144 -15.90 3.13 14.58
C GLN A 144 -15.58 2.40 13.29
N GLN A 145 -14.31 2.06 13.01
CA GLN A 145 -13.98 1.22 11.84
C GLN A 145 -14.57 -0.20 11.91
N GLN A 146 -14.82 -0.71 13.10
CA GLN A 146 -15.44 -2.02 13.30
C GLN A 146 -16.97 -1.93 13.14
N ASP A 147 -17.60 -0.90 13.69
CA ASP A 147 -19.03 -0.61 13.53
C ASP A 147 -19.38 -0.20 12.08
N ASP A 148 -18.49 0.54 11.39
CA ASP A 148 -18.62 0.89 9.96
C ASP A 148 -18.43 -0.35 9.06
N ARG A 149 -17.62 -1.34 9.49
CA ARG A 149 -17.48 -2.64 8.80
C ARG A 149 -18.69 -3.56 8.99
N GLU A 150 -19.39 -3.43 10.11
CA GLU A 150 -20.61 -4.20 10.40
C GLU A 150 -21.86 -3.54 9.80
N SER A 151 -21.85 -2.22 9.58
CA SER A 151 -23.00 -1.46 9.02
C SER A 151 -22.89 -1.15 7.52
N ALA A 152 -21.70 -1.12 6.92
CA ALA A 152 -21.57 -1.12 5.48
C ALA A 152 -21.95 -2.51 4.96
N SER A 153 -23.02 -2.60 4.15
CA SER A 153 -23.26 -3.73 3.27
C SER A 153 -21.92 -4.16 2.69
N GLU A 154 -21.46 -5.37 3.05
CA GLU A 154 -20.21 -5.90 2.54
C GLU A 154 -20.26 -5.79 1.01
N SER A 155 -19.37 -4.97 0.44
CA SER A 155 -19.32 -4.82 -1.02
C SER A 155 -19.20 -6.22 -1.62
N ASP A 156 -19.99 -6.52 -2.65
CA ASP A 156 -19.98 -7.82 -3.32
C ASP A 156 -18.56 -8.25 -3.71
N THR A 157 -17.69 -7.28 -4.03
CA THR A 157 -16.27 -7.53 -4.33
C THR A 157 -15.48 -8.01 -3.11
N THR A 158 -15.71 -7.42 -1.94
CA THR A 158 -15.07 -7.86 -0.68
C THR A 158 -15.56 -9.24 -0.28
N LYS A 159 -16.87 -9.49 -0.43
CA LYS A 159 -17.46 -10.81 -0.22
C LYS A 159 -16.85 -11.85 -1.16
N ALA A 160 -16.72 -11.54 -2.46
CA ALA A 160 -16.12 -12.44 -3.44
C ALA A 160 -14.69 -12.86 -3.06
N VAL A 161 -13.85 -11.90 -2.64
CA VAL A 161 -12.48 -12.20 -2.18
C VAL A 161 -12.49 -13.14 -0.97
N LYS A 162 -13.44 -12.97 -0.03
CA LYS A 162 -13.56 -13.89 1.11
C LYS A 162 -14.05 -15.27 0.69
N CYS A 163 -15.01 -15.37 -0.22
CA CYS A 163 -15.55 -16.64 -0.71
C CYS A 163 -14.47 -17.51 -1.39
N PHE A 164 -13.41 -16.93 -1.99
CA PHE A 164 -12.30 -17.71 -2.54
C PHE A 164 -11.54 -18.55 -1.52
N LYS A 165 -11.75 -18.35 -0.21
CA LYS A 165 -11.23 -19.24 0.85
C LYS A 165 -11.66 -20.70 0.68
N ILE A 166 -12.76 -20.97 -0.03
CA ILE A 166 -13.19 -22.35 -0.32
C ILE A 166 -12.13 -23.16 -1.08
N PHE A 167 -11.17 -22.52 -1.74
CA PHE A 167 -10.06 -23.18 -2.43
C PHE A 167 -8.80 -23.37 -1.55
N ASN A 168 -8.85 -22.99 -0.28
CA ASN A 168 -7.77 -23.26 0.66
C ASN A 168 -7.99 -24.61 1.36
N HIS A 169 -7.37 -25.66 0.83
CA HIS A 169 -7.55 -27.03 1.31
C HIS A 169 -7.13 -27.23 2.78
N ASP A 170 -6.19 -26.42 3.29
CA ASP A 170 -5.74 -26.46 4.69
C ASP A 170 -6.87 -26.09 5.68
N SER A 171 -7.92 -25.41 5.20
CA SER A 171 -9.07 -24.98 6.02
C SER A 171 -10.29 -25.90 5.91
N TRP A 172 -10.19 -26.99 5.17
CA TRP A 172 -11.31 -27.89 4.95
C TRP A 172 -11.58 -28.83 6.13
N PRO A 173 -12.85 -29.23 6.35
CA PRO A 173 -13.19 -30.26 7.32
C PRO A 173 -12.50 -31.60 7.03
N GLU A 174 -12.11 -32.32 8.08
CA GLU A 174 -11.50 -33.65 7.93
C GLU A 174 -12.53 -34.75 7.66
N ASN A 175 -13.77 -34.57 8.10
CA ASN A 175 -14.83 -35.53 7.84
C ASN A 175 -15.39 -35.35 6.43
N GLN A 176 -15.69 -36.48 5.80
CA GLN A 176 -16.17 -36.48 4.43
C GLN A 176 -17.58 -35.87 4.29
N GLU A 177 -18.43 -36.03 5.31
CA GLU A 177 -19.80 -35.52 5.31
C GLU A 177 -19.83 -33.98 5.26
N ASP A 178 -19.16 -33.30 6.20
CA ASP A 178 -19.13 -31.82 6.17
C ASP A 178 -18.28 -31.29 5.00
N LEU A 179 -17.29 -32.05 4.53
CA LEU A 179 -16.48 -31.66 3.37
C LEU A 179 -17.32 -31.53 2.10
N VAL A 180 -18.34 -32.38 1.90
CA VAL A 180 -19.21 -32.33 0.72
C VAL A 180 -19.96 -31.00 0.66
N ASP A 181 -20.50 -30.54 1.79
CA ASP A 181 -21.29 -29.31 1.88
C ASP A 181 -20.43 -28.05 2.06
N HIS A 182 -19.17 -28.20 2.47
CA HIS A 182 -18.28 -27.07 2.73
C HIS A 182 -18.14 -26.12 1.53
N GLY A 183 -18.47 -24.84 1.74
CA GLY A 183 -18.31 -23.79 0.75
C GLY A 183 -19.36 -23.77 -0.37
N ALA A 184 -20.48 -24.50 -0.24
CA ALA A 184 -21.51 -24.54 -1.28
C ALA A 184 -22.14 -23.15 -1.54
N ASP A 185 -22.48 -22.41 -0.50
CA ASP A 185 -23.05 -21.05 -0.60
C ASP A 185 -22.04 -20.06 -1.17
N ASP A 186 -20.79 -20.15 -0.74
CA ASP A 186 -19.68 -19.32 -1.23
C ASP A 186 -19.41 -19.60 -2.71
N LEU A 187 -19.45 -20.86 -3.14
CA LEU A 187 -19.34 -21.23 -4.55
C LEU A 187 -20.50 -20.67 -5.36
N ALA A 188 -21.74 -20.81 -4.88
CA ALA A 188 -22.92 -20.27 -5.56
C ALA A 188 -22.80 -18.76 -5.74
N PHE A 189 -22.33 -18.04 -4.73
CA PHE A 189 -22.06 -16.61 -4.82
C PHE A 189 -20.97 -16.28 -5.85
N LEU A 190 -19.85 -17.01 -5.86
CA LEU A 190 -18.77 -16.78 -6.83
C LEU A 190 -19.21 -17.02 -8.28
N LEU A 191 -20.01 -18.05 -8.53
CA LEU A 191 -20.55 -18.36 -9.85
C LEU A 191 -21.48 -17.25 -10.36
N ASP A 192 -22.29 -16.67 -9.47
CA ASP A 192 -23.16 -15.53 -9.79
C ASP A 192 -22.36 -14.24 -10.02
N HIS A 193 -21.45 -13.93 -9.08
CA HIS A 193 -20.61 -12.72 -9.12
C HIS A 193 -19.74 -12.64 -10.38
N PHE A 194 -19.15 -13.76 -10.83
CA PHE A 194 -18.33 -13.84 -12.03
C PHE A 194 -19.08 -14.33 -13.28
N SER A 195 -20.41 -14.43 -13.23
CA SER A 195 -21.26 -15.00 -14.28
C SER A 195 -20.96 -14.48 -15.68
N THR A 196 -20.68 -13.18 -15.83
CA THR A 196 -20.37 -12.55 -17.12
C THR A 196 -19.12 -13.15 -17.77
N VAL A 197 -18.04 -13.32 -17.00
CA VAL A 197 -16.78 -13.88 -17.48
C VAL A 197 -16.90 -15.38 -17.68
N LEU A 198 -17.57 -16.08 -16.76
CA LEU A 198 -17.77 -17.53 -16.83
C LEU A 198 -18.59 -17.93 -18.06
N ARG A 199 -19.71 -17.23 -18.33
CA ARG A 199 -20.55 -17.46 -19.51
C ARG A 199 -19.77 -17.21 -20.81
N ARG A 200 -18.92 -16.19 -20.85
CA ARG A 200 -18.08 -15.91 -22.03
C ARG A 200 -17.10 -17.04 -22.35
N ASN A 201 -16.65 -17.77 -21.33
CA ASN A 201 -15.72 -18.90 -21.48
C ASN A 201 -16.45 -20.26 -21.55
N GLY A 202 -17.78 -20.29 -21.67
CA GLY A 202 -18.54 -21.53 -21.83
C GLY A 202 -18.60 -22.41 -20.58
N VAL A 203 -18.45 -21.82 -19.38
CA VAL A 203 -18.53 -22.54 -18.10
C VAL A 203 -20.00 -22.87 -17.78
N SER A 204 -20.27 -24.13 -17.41
CA SER A 204 -21.54 -24.55 -16.83
C SER A 204 -21.49 -24.45 -15.31
N THR A 205 -22.45 -23.71 -14.73
CA THR A 205 -22.56 -23.47 -13.29
C THR A 205 -22.97 -24.72 -12.52
N GLU A 206 -23.75 -25.60 -13.14
CA GLU A 206 -24.24 -26.86 -12.59
C GLU A 206 -23.10 -27.87 -12.51
N LEU A 207 -22.37 -28.04 -13.63
CA LEU A 207 -21.18 -28.89 -13.65
C LEU A 207 -20.10 -28.36 -12.70
N ALA A 208 -19.89 -27.04 -12.60
CA ALA A 208 -18.93 -26.49 -11.64
C ALA A 208 -19.24 -26.88 -10.19
N LYS A 209 -20.52 -26.96 -9.80
CA LYS A 209 -20.94 -27.40 -8.46
C LYS A 209 -20.64 -28.88 -8.24
N GLU A 210 -20.97 -29.73 -9.20
CA GLU A 210 -20.68 -31.18 -9.15
C GLU A 210 -19.17 -31.46 -9.13
N GLU A 211 -18.43 -30.80 -10.02
CA GLU A 211 -16.97 -30.86 -10.10
C GLU A 211 -16.31 -30.45 -8.79
N PHE A 212 -16.80 -29.40 -8.12
CA PHE A 212 -16.21 -28.95 -6.86
C PHE A 212 -16.33 -29.99 -5.75
N VAL A 213 -17.45 -30.70 -5.67
CA VAL A 213 -17.61 -31.81 -4.72
C VAL A 213 -16.60 -32.92 -5.01
N GLY A 214 -16.50 -33.35 -6.27
CA GLY A 214 -15.52 -34.37 -6.68
C GLY A 214 -14.07 -33.96 -6.41
N LEU A 215 -13.75 -32.70 -6.72
CA LEU A 215 -12.42 -32.11 -6.54
C LEU A 215 -12.01 -32.09 -5.06
N LYS A 216 -12.91 -31.67 -4.16
CA LYS A 216 -12.67 -31.67 -2.71
C LYS A 216 -12.33 -33.06 -2.21
N LEU A 217 -13.12 -34.07 -2.60
CA LEU A 217 -12.90 -35.46 -2.20
C LEU A 217 -11.58 -36.03 -2.75
N LEU A 218 -11.24 -35.72 -4.00
CA LEU A 218 -9.99 -36.12 -4.63
C LEU A 218 -8.78 -35.53 -3.89
N ILE A 219 -8.80 -34.22 -3.63
CA ILE A 219 -7.71 -33.51 -2.96
C ILE A 219 -7.52 -34.01 -1.54
N ALA A 220 -8.60 -34.13 -0.76
CA ALA A 220 -8.55 -34.62 0.60
C ALA A 220 -7.96 -36.04 0.69
N ARG A 221 -8.21 -36.88 -0.33
CA ARG A 221 -7.73 -38.26 -0.38
C ARG A 221 -6.30 -38.41 -0.88
N MET A 222 -5.89 -37.64 -1.89
CA MET A 222 -4.67 -37.91 -2.65
C MET A 222 -3.61 -36.81 -2.60
N PHE A 223 -3.99 -35.58 -2.19
CA PHE A 223 -3.15 -34.39 -2.38
C PHE A 223 -3.09 -33.47 -1.15
N LYS A 224 -3.50 -33.94 0.04
CA LYS A 224 -3.46 -33.17 1.29
C LYS A 224 -2.05 -32.72 1.69
N ASP A 225 -1.01 -33.42 1.21
CA ASP A 225 0.41 -33.12 1.44
C ASP A 225 0.98 -32.03 0.53
N LYS A 226 0.25 -31.62 -0.52
CA LYS A 226 0.74 -30.65 -1.50
C LYS A 226 0.59 -29.23 -1.01
N THR A 227 1.63 -28.43 -1.26
CA THR A 227 1.56 -26.98 -1.08
C THR A 227 0.54 -26.38 -2.05
N TYR A 228 -0.08 -25.27 -1.67
CA TYR A 228 -1.09 -24.58 -2.46
C TYR A 228 -0.69 -24.37 -3.93
N LEU A 229 0.52 -23.86 -4.19
CA LEU A 229 1.01 -23.64 -5.56
C LEU A 229 1.16 -24.95 -6.34
N SER A 230 1.78 -25.97 -5.73
CA SER A 230 2.00 -27.26 -6.40
C SER A 230 0.69 -28.00 -6.69
N LEU A 231 -0.32 -27.83 -5.84
CA LEU A 231 -1.64 -28.41 -6.04
C LEU A 231 -2.34 -27.79 -7.24
N TRP A 232 -2.44 -26.45 -7.28
CA TRP A 232 -3.15 -25.78 -8.37
C TRP A 232 -2.39 -25.87 -9.68
N GLU A 233 -1.06 -25.88 -9.67
CA GLU A 233 -0.25 -26.20 -10.86
C GLU A 233 -0.59 -27.59 -11.40
N LEU A 234 -0.67 -28.62 -10.54
CA LEU A 234 -1.05 -29.98 -10.95
C LEU A 234 -2.46 -30.00 -11.55
N MET A 235 -3.44 -29.43 -10.85
CA MET A 235 -4.86 -29.47 -11.26
C MET A 235 -5.11 -28.71 -12.56
N MET A 236 -4.40 -27.61 -12.80
CA MET A 236 -4.58 -26.79 -14.00
C MET A 236 -3.80 -27.28 -15.22
N THR A 237 -2.75 -28.09 -15.04
CA THR A 237 -1.83 -28.44 -16.16
C THR A 237 -1.78 -29.92 -16.52
N ARG A 238 -2.20 -30.83 -15.63
CA ARG A 238 -2.09 -32.27 -15.87
C ARG A 238 -3.43 -32.89 -16.20
N GLU A 239 -3.42 -33.74 -17.22
CA GLU A 239 -4.53 -34.65 -17.52
C GLU A 239 -4.59 -35.80 -16.51
N PRO A 240 -5.79 -36.29 -16.14
CA PRO A 240 -7.10 -35.85 -16.64
C PRO A 240 -7.70 -34.63 -15.91
N TYR A 241 -7.03 -34.10 -14.89
CA TYR A 241 -7.61 -33.13 -13.95
C TYR A 241 -8.04 -31.81 -14.62
N CYS A 242 -7.20 -31.27 -15.49
CA CYS A 242 -7.49 -29.99 -16.15
C CYS A 242 -8.70 -30.07 -17.08
N SER A 243 -9.03 -31.25 -17.61
CA SER A 243 -10.18 -31.48 -18.48
C SER A 243 -11.43 -31.90 -17.70
N GLU A 244 -11.28 -32.75 -16.68
CA GLU A 244 -12.39 -33.23 -15.82
C GLU A 244 -12.98 -32.13 -14.93
N TYR A 245 -12.16 -31.20 -14.42
CA TYR A 245 -12.57 -30.12 -13.51
C TYR A 245 -12.59 -28.74 -14.18
N LYS A 246 -12.76 -28.70 -15.51
CA LYS A 246 -12.59 -27.47 -16.30
C LYS A 246 -13.50 -26.32 -15.88
N ASN A 247 -14.71 -26.59 -15.39
CA ASN A 247 -15.68 -25.55 -15.05
C ASN A 247 -15.30 -24.89 -13.72
N ILE A 248 -14.97 -25.69 -12.70
CA ILE A 248 -14.53 -25.15 -11.40
C ILE A 248 -13.14 -24.51 -11.48
N LEU A 249 -12.24 -25.04 -12.31
CA LEU A 249 -10.89 -24.49 -12.48
C LEU A 249 -10.88 -23.08 -13.09
N HIS A 250 -11.94 -22.65 -13.79
CA HIS A 250 -12.06 -21.25 -14.22
C HIS A 250 -12.14 -20.27 -13.04
N LEU A 251 -12.82 -20.63 -11.94
CA LEU A 251 -12.82 -19.81 -10.72
C LEU A 251 -11.44 -19.79 -10.06
N VAL A 252 -10.70 -20.91 -10.11
CA VAL A 252 -9.32 -20.97 -9.63
C VAL A 252 -8.41 -20.06 -10.45
N HIS A 253 -8.56 -20.04 -11.78
CA HIS A 253 -7.84 -19.10 -12.63
C HIS A 253 -8.12 -17.64 -12.26
N ILE A 254 -9.39 -17.29 -12.01
CA ILE A 254 -9.75 -15.93 -11.56
C ILE A 254 -9.03 -15.62 -10.26
N MET A 255 -9.13 -16.50 -9.25
CA MET A 255 -8.49 -16.34 -7.95
C MET A 255 -6.98 -16.09 -8.06
N LEU A 256 -6.27 -16.86 -8.88
CA LEU A 256 -4.81 -16.76 -9.02
C LEU A 256 -4.35 -15.51 -9.77
N VAL A 257 -5.23 -14.87 -10.54
CA VAL A 257 -4.94 -13.62 -11.27
C VAL A 257 -5.29 -12.37 -10.43
N LEU A 258 -6.02 -12.51 -9.33
CA LEU A 258 -6.35 -11.38 -8.47
C LEU A 258 -5.07 -10.80 -7.82
N PRO A 259 -4.81 -9.48 -7.96
CA PRO A 259 -3.64 -8.87 -7.36
C PRO A 259 -3.78 -8.83 -5.83
N VAL A 260 -2.82 -9.44 -5.14
CA VAL A 260 -2.78 -9.45 -3.67
C VAL A 260 -2.28 -8.12 -3.09
N SER A 261 -1.57 -7.32 -3.90
CA SER A 261 -0.99 -6.05 -3.47
C SER A 261 -1.12 -4.95 -4.51
N ALA A 262 -1.40 -3.74 -4.03
CA ALA A 262 -1.38 -2.52 -4.83
C ALA A 262 0.04 -2.16 -5.32
N ALA A 263 1.09 -2.82 -4.82
CA ALA A 263 2.47 -2.61 -5.27
C ALA A 263 2.64 -2.81 -6.80
N VAL A 264 1.86 -3.71 -7.41
CA VAL A 264 1.84 -3.89 -8.88
C VAL A 264 1.36 -2.60 -9.57
N CYS A 265 0.29 -1.98 -9.04
CA CYS A 265 -0.22 -0.71 -9.52
C CYS A 265 0.76 0.45 -9.26
N GLU A 266 1.43 0.46 -8.11
CA GLU A 266 2.45 1.46 -7.75
C GLU A 266 3.66 1.43 -8.69
N ARG A 267 4.08 0.24 -9.16
CA ARG A 267 5.08 0.12 -10.25
C ARG A 267 4.57 0.75 -11.53
N GLY A 268 3.31 0.51 -11.90
CA GLY A 268 2.65 1.14 -13.04
C GLY A 268 2.62 2.67 -12.92
N PHE A 269 2.25 3.21 -11.76
CA PHE A 269 2.24 4.66 -11.51
C PHE A 269 3.65 5.26 -11.53
N SER A 270 4.64 4.54 -11.00
CA SER A 270 6.05 4.96 -11.05
C SER A 270 6.58 4.98 -12.50
N ALA A 271 6.24 3.98 -13.31
CA ALA A 271 6.54 3.97 -14.74
C ALA A 271 5.83 5.13 -15.46
N GLN A 272 4.55 5.34 -15.19
CA GLN A 272 3.78 6.45 -15.74
C GLN A 272 4.41 7.80 -15.42
N LYS A 273 4.87 8.01 -14.18
CA LYS A 273 5.54 9.26 -13.75
C LYS A 273 6.87 9.49 -14.46
N ARG A 274 7.60 8.43 -14.83
CA ARG A 274 8.82 8.54 -15.66
C ARG A 274 8.49 8.84 -17.12
N ILE A 275 7.41 8.26 -17.65
CA ILE A 275 6.99 8.39 -19.06
C ILE A 275 6.37 9.79 -19.31
N LYS A 276 5.47 10.22 -18.42
CA LYS A 276 4.87 11.57 -18.44
C LYS A 276 5.77 12.55 -17.68
N SER A 277 6.90 12.91 -18.26
CA SER A 277 7.70 14.06 -17.83
C SER A 277 7.19 15.36 -18.44
N ASP A 278 7.62 16.53 -17.94
CA ASP A 278 7.21 17.84 -18.44
C ASP A 278 7.45 18.02 -19.96
N SER A 279 8.48 17.34 -20.51
CA SER A 279 8.79 17.31 -21.95
C SER A 279 7.91 16.36 -22.78
N ARG A 280 7.14 15.48 -22.13
CA ARG A 280 6.32 14.42 -22.75
C ARG A 280 4.83 14.52 -22.37
N ALA A 281 4.40 15.71 -21.95
CA ALA A 281 3.04 15.96 -21.49
C ALA A 281 1.95 15.77 -22.56
N SER A 282 2.32 15.72 -23.84
CA SER A 282 1.39 15.62 -24.99
C SER A 282 1.19 14.20 -25.54
N LEU A 283 1.70 13.15 -24.86
CA LEU A 283 1.50 11.77 -25.32
C LEU A 283 0.02 11.37 -25.22
N HIS A 284 -0.49 10.72 -26.28
CA HIS A 284 -1.83 10.14 -26.30
C HIS A 284 -1.97 9.04 -25.24
N SER A 285 -3.20 8.80 -24.74
CA SER A 285 -3.47 7.77 -23.73
C SER A 285 -2.93 6.41 -24.14
N ASP A 286 -3.19 6.02 -25.38
CA ASP A 286 -2.87 4.69 -25.89
C ASP A 286 -1.35 4.50 -25.97
N THR A 287 -0.62 5.54 -26.40
CA THR A 287 0.84 5.53 -26.41
C THR A 287 1.42 5.45 -24.99
N VAL A 288 0.80 6.12 -24.03
CA VAL A 288 1.23 6.04 -22.61
C VAL A 288 0.99 4.63 -22.07
N GLU A 289 -0.15 4.02 -22.36
CA GLU A 289 -0.48 2.65 -21.96
C GLU A 289 0.53 1.65 -22.53
N ASP A 290 0.82 1.73 -23.84
CA ASP A 290 1.80 0.87 -24.50
C ASP A 290 3.18 1.01 -23.87
N LEU A 291 3.63 2.25 -23.60
CA LEU A 291 4.92 2.52 -22.96
C LEU A 291 4.98 2.03 -21.51
N ILE A 292 3.88 2.14 -20.76
CA ILE A 292 3.80 1.58 -19.39
C ILE A 292 3.92 0.06 -19.48
N ARG A 293 3.18 -0.59 -20.38
CA ARG A 293 3.23 -2.05 -20.55
C ARG A 293 4.62 -2.53 -20.91
N ILE A 294 5.28 -1.88 -21.88
CA ILE A 294 6.69 -2.18 -22.23
C ILE A 294 7.60 -1.96 -21.03
N SER A 295 7.41 -0.87 -20.26
CA SER A 295 8.28 -0.58 -19.13
C SER A 295 8.08 -1.51 -17.93
N VAL A 296 6.90 -2.11 -17.75
CA VAL A 296 6.58 -2.94 -16.59
C VAL A 296 6.75 -4.43 -16.90
N GLU A 297 6.34 -4.87 -18.08
CA GLU A 297 6.30 -6.29 -18.47
C GLU A 297 7.28 -6.65 -19.61
N GLY A 298 7.91 -5.64 -20.23
CA GLY A 298 8.85 -5.87 -21.33
C GLY A 298 10.18 -6.47 -20.86
N PRO A 299 10.92 -7.15 -21.76
CA PRO A 299 12.24 -7.66 -21.46
C PRO A 299 13.22 -6.52 -21.13
N SER A 300 14.33 -6.85 -20.50
CA SER A 300 15.43 -5.90 -20.32
C SER A 300 15.94 -5.42 -21.69
N LEU A 301 16.65 -4.29 -21.72
CA LEU A 301 17.25 -3.82 -22.98
C LEU A 301 18.28 -4.80 -23.54
N GLU A 302 18.93 -5.59 -22.68
CA GLU A 302 19.92 -6.59 -23.06
C GLU A 302 19.26 -7.82 -23.70
N ASP A 303 18.05 -8.16 -23.26
CA ASP A 303 17.28 -9.33 -23.73
C ASP A 303 16.28 -8.99 -24.85
N PHE A 304 16.19 -7.71 -25.23
CA PHE A 304 15.20 -7.27 -26.22
C PHE A 304 15.64 -7.58 -27.66
N ASP A 305 14.93 -8.50 -28.31
CA ASP A 305 15.10 -8.78 -29.74
C ASP A 305 14.22 -7.85 -30.61
N ALA A 306 14.89 -6.92 -31.32
CA ALA A 306 14.22 -5.95 -32.18
C ALA A 306 13.76 -6.51 -33.54
N ARG A 307 14.20 -7.71 -33.95
CA ARG A 307 14.00 -8.24 -35.33
C ARG A 307 12.53 -8.28 -35.74
N GLU A 308 11.67 -8.84 -34.91
CA GLU A 308 10.23 -8.93 -35.16
C GLU A 308 9.55 -7.55 -35.23
N SER A 309 9.97 -6.64 -34.34
CA SER A 309 9.44 -5.27 -34.31
C SER A 309 9.82 -4.50 -35.59
N VAL A 310 11.05 -4.68 -36.05
CA VAL A 310 11.56 -4.09 -37.30
C VAL A 310 10.88 -4.69 -38.52
N ALA A 311 10.69 -6.02 -38.56
CA ALA A 311 9.96 -6.70 -39.64
C ALA A 311 8.50 -6.22 -39.74
N ARG A 312 7.81 -6.07 -38.61
CA ARG A 312 6.47 -5.48 -38.55
C ARG A 312 6.46 -4.02 -39.01
N TRP A 313 7.42 -3.21 -38.61
CA TRP A 313 7.54 -1.83 -39.08
C TRP A 313 7.66 -1.79 -40.61
N PHE A 314 8.54 -2.60 -41.19
CA PHE A 314 8.76 -2.62 -42.64
C PHE A 314 7.53 -3.06 -43.43
N SER A 315 6.73 -3.99 -42.90
CA SER A 315 5.54 -4.55 -43.57
C SER A 315 4.25 -3.73 -43.40
N GLN A 316 4.12 -2.91 -42.35
CA GLN A 316 2.88 -2.14 -42.06
C GLN A 316 2.78 -0.78 -42.78
N GLY A 317 3.81 -0.34 -43.52
CA GLY A 317 3.77 0.93 -44.24
C GLY A 317 3.03 0.83 -45.58
N GLN A 318 1.89 1.55 -45.73
CA GLN A 318 1.20 1.71 -47.04
C GLN A 318 2.04 2.42 -48.13
N ARG A 319 3.24 2.92 -47.81
CA ARG A 319 4.25 3.40 -48.77
C ARG A 319 5.61 2.84 -48.39
N SER A 320 6.38 2.40 -49.39
CA SER A 320 7.80 2.05 -49.20
C SER A 320 8.52 3.24 -48.59
N ARG A 321 8.90 3.12 -47.31
CA ARG A 321 9.45 4.24 -46.55
C ARG A 321 10.92 4.51 -46.90
N ARG A 322 11.62 3.56 -47.56
CA ARG A 322 13.00 3.68 -48.08
C ARG A 322 13.25 2.70 -49.24
N PRO A 323 13.28 3.15 -50.51
CA PRO A 323 13.52 2.27 -51.67
C PRO A 323 14.91 1.60 -51.68
N ASN A 324 15.90 2.18 -50.99
CA ASN A 324 17.31 1.79 -51.09
C ASN A 324 17.87 1.12 -49.82
N TYR A 325 17.03 0.70 -48.87
CA TYR A 325 17.51 0.01 -47.67
C TYR A 325 17.28 -1.50 -47.83
N GLY A 326 18.37 -2.25 -48.04
CA GLY A 326 18.33 -3.72 -48.06
C GLY A 326 17.94 -4.26 -46.70
N SER A 327 17.10 -5.30 -46.68
CA SER A 327 16.76 -6.03 -45.47
C SER A 327 18.01 -6.54 -44.76
N TRP A 328 17.94 -6.65 -43.43
CA TRP A 328 19.01 -7.25 -42.64
C TRP A 328 19.34 -8.65 -43.18
N PRO A 329 20.62 -9.01 -43.34
CA PRO A 329 21.00 -10.35 -43.75
C PRO A 329 20.51 -11.32 -42.68
N SER A 330 19.62 -12.23 -43.07
CA SER A 330 19.31 -13.43 -42.30
C SER A 330 20.61 -14.18 -42.04
N GLU A 331 20.89 -14.48 -40.78
CA GLU A 331 22.11 -15.16 -40.31
C GLU A 331 22.63 -16.20 -41.32
N GLY A 332 23.85 -16.00 -41.82
CA GLY A 332 24.44 -16.93 -42.77
C GLY A 332 25.74 -16.54 -43.48
N HIS A 333 26.13 -15.27 -43.53
CA HIS A 333 27.42 -14.90 -44.14
C HIS A 333 28.05 -13.67 -43.47
N VAL A 334 28.94 -13.94 -42.51
CA VAL A 334 30.01 -13.01 -42.17
C VAL A 334 31.14 -13.31 -43.15
N THR A 335 31.14 -12.68 -44.33
CA THR A 335 32.37 -12.55 -45.11
C THR A 335 33.12 -11.34 -44.58
N ALA A 336 34.33 -11.60 -44.09
CA ALA A 336 35.29 -10.61 -43.63
C ALA A 336 35.39 -9.46 -44.64
N MET A 337 35.25 -8.22 -44.15
CA MET A 337 35.70 -7.06 -44.91
C MET A 337 37.23 -7.10 -44.93
N GLU A 338 37.77 -7.57 -46.06
CA GLU A 338 39.15 -7.33 -46.44
C GLU A 338 39.37 -5.85 -46.73
N ASP A 339 40.58 -5.43 -46.39
CA ASP A 339 41.10 -4.07 -46.44
C ASP A 339 41.12 -3.41 -47.83
N SER A 340 41.11 -2.08 -47.76
CA SER A 340 41.81 -1.10 -48.62
C SER A 340 41.05 -0.51 -49.82
N PRO A 341 41.45 0.71 -50.28
CA PRO A 341 42.40 1.68 -49.70
C PRO A 341 41.76 2.93 -49.08
#